data_AF-A0A2W6E403-F1
#
_entry.id   AF-A0A2W6E403-F1
#
_cell.length_a   1.000
_cell.length_b   1.000
_cell.length_c   1.000
_cell.angle_alpha   90.00
_cell.angle_beta   90.00
_cell.angle_gamma   90.00
#
_symmetry.space_group_name_H-M   'P 1'
#
loop_
_entity.id
_entity.type
_entity.pdbx_description
1 polymer ?
#
loop_
_entity_poly.entity_id
_entity_poly.type
_entity_poly.pdbx_seq_one_letter_code
_entity_poly.pdbx_strand_id
1 'polypeptide(L)' 'PRAHQRAFVLVPWLDVAPDAVLAGHGTVADLVAALPAAERRSVRRREDLALR' A
#
# COMPACT_ATOMS: atom_id res chain seq x y z
N PRO A 1 -14.30 1.19 -2.81
CA PRO A 1 -14.81 0.06 -1.99
C PRO A 1 -13.79 -1.07 -1.69
N ARG A 2 -12.86 -1.42 -2.60
CA ARG A 2 -11.90 -2.54 -2.38
C ARG A 2 -10.43 -2.14 -2.23
N ALA A 3 -10.17 -0.89 -1.84
CA ALA A 3 -8.80 -0.39 -1.66
C ALA A 3 -8.01 -1.23 -0.64
N HIS A 4 -8.66 -1.63 0.46
CA HIS A 4 -8.13 -2.48 1.53
C HIS A 4 -7.62 -3.86 1.07
N GLN A 5 -7.86 -4.26 -0.18
CA GLN A 5 -7.50 -5.58 -0.72
C GLN A 5 -6.35 -5.52 -1.73
N ARG A 6 -5.84 -4.33 -2.06
CA ARG A 6 -4.96 -4.12 -3.22
C ARG A 6 -3.58 -3.61 -2.78
N ALA A 7 -2.54 -4.42 -2.96
CA ALA A 7 -1.18 -3.99 -2.65
C ALA A 7 -0.77 -2.74 -3.44
N PHE A 8 -1.11 -2.66 -4.72
CA PHE A 8 -0.75 -1.50 -5.57
C PHE A 8 -1.44 -0.19 -5.15
N VAL A 9 -2.45 -0.26 -4.26
CA VAL A 9 -3.06 0.91 -3.63
C VAL A 9 -2.41 1.16 -2.27
N LEU A 10 -2.35 0.14 -1.42
CA LEU A 10 -1.95 0.29 -0.03
C LEU A 10 -0.44 0.51 0.16
N VAL A 11 0.41 -0.11 -0.66
CA VAL A 11 1.87 0.05 -0.54
C VAL A 11 2.31 1.47 -0.88
N PRO A 12 1.90 2.09 -2.00
CA PRO A 12 2.21 3.50 -2.25
C PRO A 12 1.58 4.44 -1.22
N TRP A 13 0.38 4.14 -0.72
CA TRP A 13 -0.25 4.93 0.33
C TRP A 13 0.57 4.89 1.62
N LEU A 14 1.03 3.71 2.04
CA LEU A 14 1.86 3.55 3.24
C LEU A 14 3.19 4.31 3.12
N ASP A 15 3.79 4.34 1.92
CA ASP A 15 5.05 5.04 1.65
C ASP A 15 4.93 6.56 1.89
N VAL A 16 3.77 7.16 1.56
CA VAL A 16 3.56 8.61 1.71
C VAL A 16 2.93 9.01 3.04
N ALA A 17 2.16 8.12 3.68
CA ALA A 17 1.45 8.39 4.94
C ALA A 17 1.45 7.14 5.85
N PRO A 18 2.54 6.94 6.64
CA PRO A 18 2.72 5.75 7.47
C PRO A 18 1.66 5.53 8.56
N ASP A 19 1.04 6.62 9.01
CA ASP A 19 0.01 6.67 10.05
C ASP A 19 -1.43 6.68 9.48
N ALA A 20 -1.58 6.53 8.17
CA ALA A 20 -2.89 6.57 7.52
C ALA A 20 -3.85 5.49 8.03
N VAL A 21 -5.11 5.88 8.22
CA VAL A 21 -6.21 4.99 8.58
C VAL A 21 -7.24 4.99 7.46
N LEU A 22 -7.58 3.79 6.97
CA LEU A 22 -8.68 3.60 6.03
C LEU A 22 -9.98 3.40 6.81
N ALA A 23 -10.92 4.33 6.65
CA ALA A 23 -12.21 4.30 7.33
C ALA A 23 -12.89 2.92 7.19
N GLY A 24 -13.28 2.35 8.35
CA GLY A 24 -13.92 1.04 8.44
C GLY A 24 -13.01 -0.18 8.24
N HIS A 25 -11.70 0.00 8.02
CA HIS A 25 -10.76 -1.11 7.75
C HIS A 25 -9.52 -1.09 8.65
N GLY A 26 -9.18 0.04 9.27
CA GLY A 26 -8.03 0.15 10.18
C GLY A 26 -6.81 0.81 9.54
N THR A 27 -5.64 0.62 10.15
CA THR A 27 -4.41 1.27 9.68
C THR A 27 -3.97 0.70 8.32
N VAL A 28 -3.41 1.54 7.46
CA VAL A 28 -2.86 1.08 6.17
C VAL A 28 -1.71 0.09 6.40
N ALA A 29 -0.92 0.26 7.47
CA ALA A 29 0.16 -0.65 7.84
C ALA A 29 -0.34 -2.08 8.12
N ASP A 30 -1.40 -2.22 8.93
CA ASP A 30 -1.98 -3.52 9.24
C ASP A 30 -2.60 -4.17 8.00
N LEU A 31 -3.26 -3.37 7.15
CA LEU A 31 -3.82 -3.85 5.89
C LEU A 31 -2.74 -4.35 4.93
N VAL A 32 -1.61 -3.65 4.82
CA VAL A 32 -0.46 -4.15 4.04
C VAL A 32 0.07 -5.45 4.64
N ALA A 33 0.28 -5.50 5.95
CA ALA A 33 0.81 -6.69 6.63
C ALA A 33 -0.06 -7.95 6.42
N ALA A 34 -1.39 -7.78 6.35
CA ALA A 34 -2.35 -8.85 6.11
C ALA A 34 -2.36 -9.39 4.67
N LEU A 35 -1.80 -8.67 3.69
CA LEU A 35 -1.77 -9.13 2.30
C LEU A 35 -0.73 -10.26 2.08
N PRO A 36 -1.00 -11.17 1.12
CA PRO A 36 -0.03 -12.20 0.73
C PRO A 36 1.33 -11.59 0.40
N ALA A 37 2.39 -12.21 0.88
CA ALA A 37 3.75 -11.67 0.70
C ALA A 37 4.14 -11.56 -0.79
N ALA A 38 3.64 -12.47 -1.64
CA ALA A 38 3.84 -12.41 -3.09
C ALA A 38 3.17 -11.16 -3.71
N GLU A 39 1.98 -10.80 -3.24
CA GLU A 39 1.23 -9.63 -3.71
C GLU A 39 1.89 -8.33 -3.25
N ARG A 40 2.37 -8.26 -1.99
CA ARG A 40 3.15 -7.10 -1.52
C ARG A 40 4.42 -6.89 -2.32
N ARG A 41 5.17 -7.99 -2.55
CA ARG A 41 6.37 -7.96 -3.38
C ARG A 41 6.08 -7.65 -4.85
N SER A 42 4.82 -7.71 -5.30
CA SER A 42 4.44 -7.37 -6.67
C SER A 42 4.37 -5.85 -6.93
N VAL A 43 4.54 -5.03 -5.89
CA VAL A 43 4.66 -3.57 -6.00
C VAL A 43 6.11 -3.18 -5.78
N ARG A 44 6.74 -2.51 -6.75
CA ARG A 44 8.10 -1.97 -6.63
C ARG A 44 8.11 -0.50 -7.02
N ARG A 45 8.94 0.29 -6.34
CA ARG A 45 9.27 1.65 -6.77
C ARG A 45 10.06 1.60 -8.08
N ARG A 46 9.74 2.50 -9.01
CA ARG A 46 10.48 2.68 -10.27
C ARG A 46 11.51 3.79 -10.09
N GLU A 47 12.72 3.40 -9.70
CA GLU A 47 13.82 4.35 -9.44
C GLU A 47 14.34 5.03 -10.71
N ASP A 48 14.06 4.46 -11.88
CA ASP A 48 14.42 4.99 -13.19
C ASP A 48 13.44 6.08 -13.69
N LEU A 49 12.34 6.33 -12.98
CA LEU A 49 11.36 7.35 -13.31
C LEU A 49 11.43 8.50 -12.30
N ALA A 50 11.57 9.72 -12.82
CA ALA A 50 11.50 10.96 -12.03
C ALA A 50 10.26 11.76 -12.46
N LEU A 51 9.51 12.26 -11.49
CA LEU A 51 8.43 13.22 -11.74
C LEU A 51 9.07 14.57 -12.09
N ARG A 52 8.69 15.16 -13.23
CA ARG A 52 9.15 16.47 -13.71
C ARG A 52 8.04 17.50 -13.59
#